data_AF-A0A9W8CWH8-F1
#
_entry.id   AF-A0A9W8CWH8-F1
#
_cell.length_a   1.000
_cell.length_b   1.000
_cell.length_c   1.000
_cell.angle_alpha   90.00
_cell.angle_beta   90.00
_cell.angle_gamma   90.00
#
_symmetry.space_group_name_H-M   'P 1'
#
loop_
_entity.id
_entity.type
_entity.pdbx_description
1 polymer ?
#
loop_
_entity_poly.entity_id
_entity_poly.type
_entity_poly.pdbx_seq_one_letter_code
_entity_poly.pdbx_strand_id
1 'polypeptide(L)'
;MASKQCTACGGPAKYKCPACEAGYCSVGCCRAHRAEGCHPQAQTALPTAAAQPTASSQSASTLAPAATSSGEAEGEDDDDDEKKHRLRPEDLQRLDSSPRVRELLADPDLRALIEAVRRDPNPVQAIRTLRQQAGFEELVRALLGAASGEAGGLITSKR
;
A
#
# COMPACT_ATOMS: atom_id res chain seq x y z
N MET A 1 31.90 6.48 19.35
CA MET A 1 31.28 6.88 18.06
C MET A 1 30.35 5.75 17.62
N ALA A 2 29.05 5.84 17.84
CA ALA A 2 28.12 4.81 17.37
C ALA A 2 27.74 5.12 15.90
N SER A 3 28.36 4.40 14.96
CA SER A 3 28.01 4.50 13.53
C SER A 3 26.60 3.97 13.34
N LYS A 4 25.71 4.77 12.74
CA LYS A 4 24.35 4.34 12.39
C LYS A 4 24.46 3.27 11.30
N GLN A 5 23.87 2.11 11.52
CA GLN A 5 23.92 0.97 10.58
C GLN A 5 22.63 0.87 9.78
N CYS A 6 22.74 0.35 8.57
CA CYS A 6 21.62 0.05 7.70
C CYS A 6 20.83 -1.10 8.30
N THR A 7 19.55 -0.89 8.59
CA THR A 7 18.72 -1.94 9.22
C THR A 7 18.40 -3.10 8.27
N ALA A 8 18.58 -2.92 6.96
CA ALA A 8 18.32 -3.96 5.97
C ALA A 8 19.54 -4.85 5.67
N CYS A 9 20.77 -4.33 5.77
CA CYS A 9 21.97 -5.07 5.36
C CYS A 9 23.19 -4.93 6.29
N GLY A 10 23.08 -4.19 7.39
CA GLY A 10 24.18 -3.99 8.35
C GLY A 10 25.30 -3.06 7.89
N GLY A 11 25.26 -2.54 6.65
CA GLY A 11 26.25 -1.57 6.14
C GLY A 11 26.16 -0.17 6.79
N PRO A 12 27.05 0.77 6.44
CA PRO A 12 26.99 2.14 6.97
C PRO A 12 25.71 2.86 6.48
N ALA A 13 24.90 3.38 7.40
CA ALA A 13 23.69 4.13 7.05
C ALA A 13 24.06 5.53 6.56
N LYS A 14 23.60 5.86 5.36
CA LYS A 14 23.77 7.19 4.74
C LYS A 14 22.52 8.04 4.86
N TYR A 15 21.36 7.42 4.98
CA TYR A 15 20.04 8.05 5.00
C TYR A 15 19.18 7.49 6.15
N LYS A 16 18.04 8.13 6.41
CA LYS A 16 17.07 7.74 7.44
C LYS A 16 15.67 7.57 6.84
N CYS A 17 14.90 6.60 7.33
CA CYS A 17 13.51 6.43 6.93
C CYS A 17 12.62 7.53 7.56
N PRO A 18 11.74 8.22 6.81
CA PRO A 18 10.86 9.24 7.36
C PRO A 18 9.74 8.68 8.27
N ALA A 19 9.41 7.40 8.16
CA ALA A 19 8.33 6.78 8.95
C ALA A 19 8.80 6.33 10.35
N CYS A 20 10.04 5.86 10.49
CA CYS A 20 10.55 5.29 11.74
C CYS A 20 12.00 5.65 12.08
N GLU A 21 12.60 6.60 11.35
CA GLU A 21 13.98 7.07 11.52
C GLU A 21 15.10 6.04 11.40
N ALA A 22 14.78 4.79 11.04
CA ALA A 22 15.76 3.73 10.81
C ALA A 22 16.79 4.12 9.73
N GLY A 23 18.07 3.82 9.99
CA GLY A 23 19.16 4.09 9.06
C GLY A 23 19.16 3.14 7.87
N TYR A 24 19.45 3.63 6.67
CA TYR A 24 19.64 2.80 5.48
C TYR A 24 20.78 3.32 4.58
N CYS A 25 21.38 2.43 3.78
CA CYS A 25 22.48 2.79 2.89
C CYS A 25 22.03 3.19 1.47
N SER A 26 20.92 2.62 0.97
CA SER A 26 20.37 2.89 -0.36
C SER A 26 18.84 2.80 -0.42
N VAL A 27 18.23 3.35 -1.47
CA VAL A 27 16.77 3.26 -1.70
C VAL A 27 16.27 1.82 -1.76
N GLY A 28 17.09 0.87 -2.21
CA GLY A 28 16.76 -0.56 -2.18
C GLY A 28 16.61 -1.09 -0.75
N CYS A 29 17.51 -0.70 0.15
CA CYS A 29 17.41 -1.03 1.58
C CYS A 29 16.20 -0.37 2.25
N CYS A 30 15.83 0.85 1.82
CA CYS A 30 14.62 1.52 2.31
C CYS A 30 13.34 0.80 1.84
N ARG A 31 13.31 0.23 0.64
CA ARG A 31 12.15 -0.58 0.19
C ARG A 31 12.09 -1.92 0.92
N ALA A 32 13.24 -2.60 1.06
CA ALA A 32 13.34 -3.87 1.77
C ALA A 32 12.87 -3.75 3.22
N HIS A 33 13.37 -2.77 3.99
CA HIS A 33 12.94 -2.59 5.39
C HIS A 33 11.43 -2.27 5.51
N ARG A 34 10.83 -1.65 4.49
CA ARG A 34 9.39 -1.30 4.48
C ARG A 34 8.54 -2.54 4.27
N ALA A 35 9.02 -3.44 3.41
CA ALA A 35 8.38 -4.73 3.16
C ALA A 35 8.52 -5.68 4.37
N GLU A 36 9.66 -5.67 5.06
CA GLU A 36 9.95 -6.57 6.19
C GLU A 36 9.34 -6.10 7.52
N GLY A 37 8.88 -4.85 7.60
CA GLY A 37 8.18 -4.33 8.79
C GLY A 37 8.73 -2.97 9.23
N CYS A 38 8.39 -1.91 8.49
CA CYS A 38 8.63 -0.55 8.94
C CYS A 38 7.55 -0.17 9.96
N HIS A 39 7.88 -0.23 11.25
CA HIS A 39 6.96 0.22 12.29
C HIS A 39 7.12 1.73 12.51
N PRO A 40 6.11 2.56 12.20
CA PRO A 40 6.20 3.98 12.46
C PRO A 40 6.39 4.20 13.96
N GLN A 41 7.44 4.93 14.32
CA GLN A 41 7.62 5.28 15.72
C GLN A 41 6.61 6.39 16.01
N ALA A 42 5.46 6.02 16.57
CA ALA A 42 4.55 6.97 17.18
C ALA A 42 5.35 7.70 18.25
N GLN A 43 5.63 8.98 17.99
CA GLN A 43 6.35 9.88 18.88
C GLN A 43 5.70 9.82 20.26
N THR A 44 6.29 9.09 21.20
CA THR A 44 5.90 9.15 22.60
C THR A 44 6.89 10.06 23.31
N ALA A 45 6.67 11.37 23.17
CA ALA A 45 7.21 12.41 24.05
C ALA A 45 6.27 13.61 23.88
N LEU A 46 5.42 13.94 24.85
CA LEU A 46 5.69 14.75 26.06
C LEU A 46 4.42 14.72 26.97
N PRO A 47 4.37 15.27 28.22
CA PRO A 47 5.31 16.21 28.87
C PRO A 47 5.67 15.85 30.34
N THR A 48 6.72 16.44 30.91
CA THR A 48 6.70 17.00 32.29
C THR A 48 7.93 17.89 32.49
N ALA A 49 7.68 18.98 33.21
CA ALA A 49 8.40 20.24 33.26
C ALA A 49 9.67 20.25 34.13
N ALA A 50 10.36 21.40 34.00
CA ALA A 50 11.29 22.03 34.95
C ALA A 50 12.78 21.64 34.88
N ALA A 51 13.54 22.36 34.04
CA ALA A 51 14.42 23.46 34.51
C ALA A 51 15.35 23.93 33.36
N GLN A 52 15.31 25.23 33.05
CA GLN A 52 16.30 25.97 32.25
C GLN A 52 17.44 26.47 33.18
N PRO A 53 18.42 27.31 32.78
CA PRO A 53 18.96 27.75 31.47
C PRO A 53 20.50 27.47 31.39
N THR A 54 21.29 27.72 30.33
CA THR A 54 21.82 29.04 29.88
C THR A 54 22.76 28.91 28.65
N ALA A 55 22.52 29.79 27.67
CA ALA A 55 23.45 30.67 26.94
C ALA A 55 24.59 30.18 25.99
N SER A 56 24.70 30.97 24.91
CA SER A 56 25.85 31.30 24.04
C SER A 56 26.04 30.46 22.77
N SER A 57 25.63 30.91 21.57
CA SER A 57 26.01 32.09 20.75
C SER A 57 27.27 31.89 19.89
N GLN A 58 27.11 32.23 18.60
CA GLN A 58 28.10 32.49 17.53
C GLN A 58 28.60 31.24 16.75
N SER A 59 28.78 31.24 15.43
CA SER A 59 28.63 32.25 14.38
C SER A 59 28.63 31.59 12.99
N ALA A 60 28.22 32.37 12.00
CA ALA A 60 28.05 32.06 10.58
C ALA A 60 29.24 31.43 9.85
N SER A 61 28.95 30.72 8.75
CA SER A 61 29.64 30.96 7.48
C SER A 61 28.86 30.38 6.30
N THR A 62 28.32 31.31 5.51
CA THR A 62 27.95 31.22 4.09
C THR A 62 29.01 30.47 3.28
N LEU A 63 28.58 29.74 2.25
CA LEU A 63 29.09 29.80 0.86
C LEU A 63 28.48 28.64 0.04
N ALA A 64 27.46 28.98 -0.76
CA ALA A 64 27.25 28.43 -2.10
C ALA A 64 28.43 28.88 -3.01
N PRO A 65 28.62 28.41 -4.27
CA PRO A 65 27.67 27.75 -5.18
C PRO A 65 28.25 26.60 -6.03
N ALA A 66 27.39 25.86 -6.74
CA ALA A 66 27.63 25.49 -8.14
C ALA A 66 26.39 24.81 -8.72
N ALA A 67 25.76 25.52 -9.65
CA ALA A 67 24.69 25.05 -10.49
C ALA A 67 25.22 24.15 -11.61
N THR A 68 24.51 23.06 -11.88
CA THR A 68 24.33 22.47 -13.22
C THR A 68 22.87 21.99 -13.23
N SER A 69 21.93 22.89 -13.54
CA SER A 69 21.31 23.03 -14.87
C SER A 69 20.78 21.72 -15.46
N SER A 70 19.45 21.71 -15.58
CA SER A 70 18.67 21.15 -16.68
C SER A 70 18.43 19.64 -16.70
N GLY A 71 17.19 19.30 -16.39
CA GLY A 71 16.56 18.02 -16.63
C GLY A 71 15.09 18.07 -16.21
N GLU A 72 14.36 19.01 -16.81
CA GLU A 72 12.90 19.07 -16.79
C GLU A 72 12.34 17.74 -17.30
N ALA A 73 11.42 17.12 -16.57
CA ALA A 73 10.39 16.26 -17.13
C ALA A 73 9.33 16.07 -16.04
N GLU A 74 8.43 17.05 -16.00
CA GLU A 74 7.09 16.89 -15.49
C GLU A 74 6.48 15.60 -16.06
N GLY A 75 5.91 14.80 -15.16
CA GLY A 75 5.05 13.67 -15.46
C GLY A 75 3.88 13.70 -14.49
N GLU A 76 3.23 14.86 -14.42
CA GLU A 76 2.01 15.09 -13.67
C GLU A 76 0.82 14.70 -14.58
N ASP A 77 0.73 13.43 -14.97
CA ASP A 77 -0.37 12.89 -15.79
C ASP A 77 -0.40 11.36 -15.70
N ASP A 78 -0.89 10.78 -14.59
CA ASP A 78 -1.46 9.41 -14.55
C ASP A 78 -2.09 9.07 -13.17
N ASP A 79 -2.97 9.91 -12.60
CA ASP A 79 -3.70 9.53 -11.35
C ASP A 79 -5.23 9.46 -11.55
N ASP A 80 -5.70 9.70 -12.78
CA ASP A 80 -7.13 9.63 -13.11
C ASP A 80 -7.55 8.22 -13.54
N ASP A 81 -6.67 7.44 -14.19
CA ASP A 81 -7.03 6.14 -14.76
C ASP A 81 -7.11 5.02 -13.70
N GLU A 82 -6.18 4.98 -12.73
CA GLU A 82 -6.21 4.00 -11.64
C GLU A 82 -7.47 4.10 -10.76
N LYS A 83 -8.03 5.31 -10.61
CA LYS A 83 -9.24 5.54 -9.81
C LYS A 83 -10.49 5.00 -10.48
N LYS A 84 -10.55 4.96 -11.82
CA LYS A 84 -11.70 4.45 -12.57
C LYS A 84 -11.92 2.95 -12.37
N HIS A 85 -10.85 2.23 -12.03
CA HIS A 85 -10.88 0.78 -11.82
C HIS A 85 -11.12 0.38 -10.36
N ARG A 86 -11.13 1.33 -9.41
CA ARG A 86 -11.42 1.04 -7.99
C ARG A 86 -12.91 1.04 -7.73
N LEU A 87 -13.37 0.02 -7.01
CA LEU A 87 -14.75 -0.06 -6.53
C LEU A 87 -15.04 1.05 -5.52
N ARG A 88 -16.18 1.72 -5.66
CA ARG A 88 -16.67 2.68 -4.67
C ARG A 88 -17.35 1.95 -3.52
N PRO A 89 -17.48 2.59 -2.34
CA PRO A 89 -18.19 1.99 -1.21
C PRO A 89 -19.64 1.58 -1.54
N GLU A 90 -20.33 2.30 -2.44
CA GLU A 90 -21.68 1.89 -2.86
C GLU A 90 -21.66 0.57 -3.65
N ASP A 91 -20.64 0.35 -4.48
CA ASP A 91 -20.47 -0.88 -5.24
C ASP A 91 -20.17 -2.06 -4.29
N LEU A 92 -19.36 -1.83 -3.24
CA LEU A 92 -19.10 -2.81 -2.18
C LEU A 92 -20.36 -3.19 -1.39
N GLN A 93 -21.23 -2.22 -1.10
CA GLN A 93 -22.49 -2.49 -0.41
C GLN A 93 -23.47 -3.30 -1.26
N ARG A 94 -23.47 -3.07 -2.58
CA ARG A 94 -24.25 -3.86 -3.54
C ARG A 94 -23.73 -5.30 -3.66
N LEU A 95 -22.42 -5.49 -3.54
CA LEU A 95 -21.80 -6.82 -3.47
C LEU A 95 -22.24 -7.59 -2.22
N ASP A 96 -22.30 -6.95 -1.05
CA ASP A 96 -22.78 -7.58 0.19
C ASP A 96 -24.29 -7.93 0.15
N SER A 97 -25.08 -7.11 -0.55
CA SER A 97 -26.52 -7.33 -0.70
C SER A 97 -26.87 -8.39 -1.77
N SER A 98 -25.91 -8.78 -2.62
CA SER A 98 -26.14 -9.73 -3.70
C SER A 98 -26.11 -11.17 -3.18
N PRO A 99 -27.25 -11.92 -3.20
CA PRO A 99 -27.30 -13.27 -2.65
C PRO A 99 -26.39 -14.24 -3.40
N ARG A 100 -26.23 -14.04 -4.72
CA ARG A 100 -25.36 -14.88 -5.56
C ARG A 100 -23.89 -14.71 -5.18
N VAL A 101 -23.45 -13.47 -4.95
CA VAL A 101 -22.07 -13.19 -4.52
C VAL A 101 -21.81 -13.79 -3.14
N ARG A 102 -22.76 -13.68 -2.20
CA ARG A 102 -22.64 -14.28 -0.88
C ARG A 102 -22.57 -15.81 -0.92
N GLU A 103 -23.34 -16.45 -1.78
CA GLU A 103 -23.34 -17.91 -1.97
C GLU A 103 -22.00 -18.40 -2.52
N LEU A 104 -21.48 -17.74 -3.57
CA LEU A 104 -20.15 -18.04 -4.12
C LEU A 104 -19.05 -17.84 -3.07
N LEU A 105 -19.10 -16.74 -2.30
CA LEU A 105 -18.14 -16.46 -1.23
C LEU A 105 -18.37 -17.30 0.04
N ALA A 106 -19.44 -18.10 0.13
CA ALA A 106 -19.64 -19.04 1.24
C ALA A 106 -18.70 -20.25 1.13
N ASP A 107 -18.18 -20.53 -0.07
CA ASP A 107 -17.24 -21.59 -0.31
C ASP A 107 -15.90 -21.35 0.43
N PRO A 108 -15.48 -22.26 1.32
CA PRO A 108 -14.30 -22.08 2.16
C PRO A 108 -13.00 -22.11 1.34
N ASP A 109 -12.94 -22.88 0.25
CA ASP A 109 -11.76 -22.99 -0.59
C ASP A 109 -11.53 -21.68 -1.35
N LEU A 110 -12.59 -21.07 -1.88
CA LEU A 110 -12.51 -19.78 -2.54
C LEU A 110 -12.07 -18.67 -1.58
N ARG A 111 -12.55 -18.66 -0.34
CA ARG A 111 -12.09 -17.69 0.68
C ARG A 111 -10.63 -17.88 1.04
N ALA A 112 -10.19 -19.14 1.21
CA ALA A 112 -8.80 -19.45 1.50
C ALA A 112 -7.87 -18.97 0.38
N LEU A 113 -8.28 -19.14 -0.88
CA LEU A 113 -7.52 -18.65 -2.03
C LEU A 113 -7.48 -17.12 -2.13
N ILE A 114 -8.60 -16.43 -1.86
CA ILE A 114 -8.62 -14.95 -1.80
C ILE A 114 -7.70 -14.44 -0.68
N GLU A 115 -7.71 -15.08 0.48
CA GLU A 115 -6.78 -14.75 1.58
C GLU A 115 -5.32 -15.04 1.21
N ALA A 116 -5.06 -16.13 0.48
CA ALA A 116 -3.73 -16.45 -0.01
C ALA A 116 -3.22 -15.35 -0.95
N VAL A 117 -4.03 -14.93 -1.93
CA VAL A 117 -3.70 -13.81 -2.84
C VAL A 117 -3.41 -12.52 -2.06
N ARG A 118 -4.19 -12.23 -1.02
CA ARG A 118 -4.01 -11.02 -0.20
C ARG A 118 -2.69 -11.01 0.59
N ARG A 119 -2.21 -12.18 1.02
CA ARG A 119 -0.96 -12.31 1.78
C ARG A 119 0.27 -12.58 0.91
N ASP A 120 0.06 -12.94 -0.36
CA ASP A 120 1.15 -13.35 -1.25
C ASP A 120 2.07 -12.16 -1.60
N PRO A 121 3.40 -12.34 -1.59
CA PRO A 121 4.34 -11.30 -1.99
C PRO A 121 4.26 -10.95 -3.49
N ASN A 122 3.62 -11.79 -4.31
CA ASN A 122 3.42 -11.61 -5.76
C ASN A 122 1.93 -11.73 -6.13
N PRO A 123 1.11 -10.71 -5.83
CA PRO A 123 -0.35 -10.79 -6.02
C PRO A 123 -0.75 -11.02 -7.47
N VAL A 124 0.03 -10.53 -8.45
CA VAL A 124 -0.25 -10.75 -9.88
C VAL A 124 -0.20 -12.23 -10.26
N GLN A 125 0.80 -12.97 -9.74
CA GLN A 125 0.90 -14.41 -10.02
C GLN A 125 -0.15 -15.19 -9.24
N ALA A 126 -0.41 -14.82 -7.99
CA ALA A 126 -1.47 -15.43 -7.19
C ALA A 126 -2.85 -15.27 -7.84
N ILE A 127 -3.17 -14.09 -8.38
CA ILE A 127 -4.41 -13.85 -9.15
C ILE A 127 -4.47 -14.70 -10.43
N ARG A 128 -3.34 -14.89 -11.13
CA ARG A 128 -3.30 -15.76 -12.32
C ARG A 128 -3.61 -17.21 -11.98
N THR A 129 -3.13 -17.70 -10.84
CA THR A 129 -3.45 -19.04 -10.33
C THR A 129 -4.91 -19.15 -9.93
N LEU A 130 -5.43 -18.13 -9.23
CA LEU A 130 -6.84 -18.06 -8.84
C LEU A 130 -7.77 -18.10 -10.06
N ARG A 131 -7.37 -17.44 -11.17
CA ARG A 131 -8.13 -17.46 -12.43
C ARG A 131 -8.27 -18.85 -13.04
N GLN A 132 -7.35 -19.76 -12.77
CA GLN A 132 -7.39 -21.13 -13.30
C GLN A 132 -8.34 -22.05 -12.52
N GLN A 133 -8.87 -21.58 -11.38
CA GLN A 133 -9.81 -22.37 -10.59
C GLN A 133 -11.17 -22.44 -11.26
N ALA A 134 -11.79 -23.62 -11.23
CA ALA A 134 -13.16 -23.79 -11.68
C ALA A 134 -14.09 -22.93 -10.82
N GLY A 135 -15.01 -22.19 -11.45
CA GLY A 135 -15.94 -21.30 -10.75
C GLY A 135 -15.42 -19.88 -10.49
N PHE A 136 -14.12 -19.58 -10.70
CA PHE A 136 -13.63 -18.21 -10.57
C PHE A 136 -14.28 -17.25 -11.59
N GLU A 137 -14.47 -17.70 -12.83
CA GLU A 137 -15.19 -16.93 -13.86
C GLU A 137 -16.63 -16.60 -13.45
N GLU A 138 -17.30 -17.52 -12.75
CA GLU A 138 -18.65 -17.29 -12.24
C GLU A 138 -18.65 -16.26 -11.11
N LEU A 139 -17.67 -16.34 -10.20
CA LEU A 139 -17.44 -15.32 -9.18
C LEU A 139 -17.21 -13.95 -9.83
N VAL A 140 -16.28 -13.84 -10.79
CA VAL A 140 -15.97 -12.58 -11.48
C VAL A 140 -17.22 -12.02 -12.16
N ARG A 141 -17.97 -12.85 -12.87
CA ARG A 141 -19.23 -12.44 -13.51
C ARG A 141 -20.25 -11.92 -12.48
N ALA A 142 -20.40 -12.62 -11.36
CA ALA A 142 -21.30 -12.20 -10.28
C ALA A 142 -20.85 -10.88 -9.65
N LEU A 143 -19.54 -10.70 -9.41
CA LEU A 143 -18.97 -9.47 -8.86
C LEU A 143 -19.15 -8.30 -9.84
N LEU A 144 -18.87 -8.47 -11.14
CA LEU A 144 -19.05 -7.41 -12.14
C LEU A 144 -20.52 -7.03 -12.30
N GLY A 145 -21.43 -8.01 -12.38
CA GLY A 145 -22.88 -7.72 -12.44
C GLY A 145 -23.36 -6.98 -11.19
N ALA A 146 -22.94 -7.42 -10.02
CA ALA A 146 -23.24 -6.78 -8.75
C ALA A 146 -22.51 -5.44 -8.53
N ALA A 147 -21.46 -5.12 -9.29
CA ALA A 147 -20.78 -3.82 -9.25
C ALA A 147 -21.28 -2.84 -10.34
N SER A 148 -21.82 -3.31 -11.46
CA SER A 148 -22.24 -2.43 -12.57
C SER A 148 -23.68 -1.90 -12.51
N GLY A 149 -24.50 -2.32 -11.56
CA GLY A 149 -25.90 -1.89 -11.44
C GLY A 149 -26.88 -2.85 -12.08
N GLU A 150 -26.36 -3.85 -12.81
CA GLU A 150 -27.13 -4.86 -13.52
C GLU A 150 -27.71 -5.85 -12.50
N ALA A 151 -28.73 -5.40 -11.78
CA ALA A 151 -29.65 -6.26 -11.06
C ALA A 151 -30.11 -7.33 -12.05
N GLY A 152 -29.72 -8.59 -11.77
CA GLY A 152 -30.14 -9.76 -12.52
C GLY A 152 -31.66 -9.87 -12.53
N GLY A 153 -32.30 -9.17 -13.46
CA GLY A 153 -33.61 -9.48 -13.99
C GLY A 153 -33.50 -10.70 -14.89
N LEU A 154 -33.18 -11.85 -14.30
CA LEU A 154 -33.47 -13.13 -14.93
C LEU A 154 -34.22 -14.01 -13.95
N ILE A 155 -35.43 -13.55 -13.63
CA ILE A 155 -36.49 -14.47 -13.21
C ILE A 155 -36.76 -15.43 -14.36
N THR A 156 -36.31 -16.66 -14.20
CA THR A 156 -36.79 -17.82 -14.94
C THR A 156 -38.30 -17.95 -14.68
N SER A 157 -39.17 -17.57 -15.64
CA SER A 157 -40.61 -17.91 -15.61
C SER A 157 -41.34 -17.62 -16.94
N LYS A 158 -41.37 -18.63 -17.81
CA LYS A 158 -42.45 -19.03 -18.77
C LYS A 158 -41.76 -19.81 -19.90
N ARG A 159 -42.19 -20.99 -20.33
CA ARG A 159 -43.37 -21.82 -20.05
C ARG A 159 -42.99 -23.24 -20.47
#